data_AF-A0A837AFI6-F1
#
_entry.id   AF-A0A837AFI6-F1
#
_cell.length_a   1.000
_cell.length_b   1.000
_cell.length_c   1.000
_cell.angle_alpha   90.00
_cell.angle_beta   90.00
_cell.angle_gamma   90.00
#
_symmetry.space_group_name_H-M   'P 1'
#
loop_
_entity.id
_entity.type
_entity.pdbx_description
1 polymer ?
#
loop_
_entity_poly.entity_id
_entity_poly.type
_entity_poly.pdbx_seq_one_letter_code
_entity_poly.pdbx_strand_id
1 'polypeptide(L)'
;MEILTVLAISNFSKKFIVPLLLLAITGCANTQVNNDREALVNATRGAVNMVITDHHVYQKALASETSEVKKAMIYSTLEKADILRTFETEIGKDFVIEESLNTRKLNDLCWMAKFIRQSKNELPSKDQTIYSDIFTWIGEKEQSWLKKLNQSYSKDELGEDDCRK
;
A
#
# COMPACT_ATOMS: atom_id res chain seq x y z
N MET A 1 60.00 -40.14 27.94
CA MET A 1 58.57 -40.04 28.32
C MET A 1 57.91 -38.98 27.42
N GLU A 2 57.97 -39.18 26.10
CA GLU A 2 57.48 -38.21 25.10
C GLU A 2 56.30 -38.73 24.27
N ILE A 3 55.84 -39.97 24.54
CA ILE A 3 54.76 -40.61 23.79
C ILE A 3 53.38 -40.25 24.39
N LEU A 4 53.33 -39.82 25.66
CA LEU A 4 52.07 -39.49 26.35
C LEU A 4 51.50 -38.11 26.01
N THR A 5 52.29 -37.18 25.49
CA THR A 5 51.85 -35.81 25.16
C THR A 5 51.19 -35.70 23.79
N VAL A 6 51.49 -36.59 22.83
CA VAL A 6 50.89 -36.55 21.48
C VAL A 6 49.46 -37.12 21.45
N LEU A 7 49.17 -38.12 22.31
CA LEU A 7 47.85 -38.76 22.39
C LEU A 7 46.78 -37.93 23.12
N ALA A 8 47.19 -36.97 23.97
CA ALA A 8 46.26 -36.09 24.67
C ALA A 8 45.73 -34.95 23.79
N ILE A 9 46.53 -34.49 22.82
CA ILE A 9 46.17 -33.38 21.92
C ILE A 9 45.14 -33.81 20.86
N SER A 10 45.14 -35.09 20.45
CA SER A 10 44.24 -35.60 19.39
C SER A 10 42.80 -35.86 19.86
N ASN A 11 42.57 -36.01 21.17
CA ASN A 11 41.26 -36.26 21.75
C ASN A 11 40.56 -35.00 22.30
N PHE A 12 41.31 -33.95 22.63
CA PHE A 12 40.72 -32.68 23.09
C PHE A 12 40.11 -31.89 21.93
N SER A 13 40.76 -31.94 20.77
CA SER A 13 40.30 -31.30 19.52
C SER A 13 39.03 -31.93 18.95
N LYS A 14 38.82 -33.24 19.11
CA LYS A 14 37.58 -33.91 18.62
C LYS A 14 36.33 -33.65 19.48
N LYS A 15 36.49 -33.34 20.77
CA LYS A 15 35.33 -33.16 21.69
C LYS A 15 34.72 -31.75 21.66
N PHE A 16 35.44 -30.76 21.15
CA PHE A 16 34.93 -29.38 21.02
C PHE A 16 34.46 -28.99 19.61
N ILE A 17 34.81 -29.77 18.57
CA ILE A 17 34.38 -29.48 17.19
C ILE A 17 32.92 -29.88 16.96
N VAL A 18 32.45 -30.96 17.60
CA VAL A 18 31.08 -31.48 17.41
C VAL A 18 29.98 -30.56 17.98
N PRO A 19 30.09 -29.95 19.18
CA PRO A 19 29.07 -29.01 19.66
C PRO A 19 29.15 -27.64 18.97
N LEU A 20 30.31 -27.25 18.41
CA LEU A 20 30.47 -25.99 17.68
C LEU A 20 29.82 -26.04 16.29
N LEU A 21 29.81 -27.21 15.63
CA LEU A 21 29.12 -27.40 14.35
C LEU A 21 27.58 -27.43 14.48
N LEU A 22 27.04 -27.84 15.63
CA LEU A 22 25.60 -27.87 15.88
C LEU A 22 24.99 -26.47 16.12
N LEU A 23 25.82 -25.47 16.48
CA LEU A 23 25.40 -24.07 16.62
C LEU A 23 25.32 -23.32 15.27
N ALA A 24 25.88 -23.89 14.20
CA ALA A 24 25.83 -23.30 12.86
C ALA A 24 24.57 -23.67 12.06
N ILE A 25 23.75 -24.62 12.56
CA ILE A 25 22.59 -25.15 11.82
C ILE A 25 21.27 -24.44 12.16
N THR A 26 21.26 -23.49 13.09
CA THR A 26 20.09 -22.67 13.42
C THR A 26 20.09 -21.29 12.74
N GLY A 27 21.02 -21.06 11.80
CA GLY A 27 21.28 -19.75 11.19
C GLY A 27 20.55 -19.42 9.88
N CYS A 28 19.55 -20.18 9.44
CA CYS A 28 18.70 -19.78 8.31
C CYS A 28 17.47 -19.01 8.82
N ALA A 29 17.69 -17.92 9.57
CA ALA A 29 16.63 -16.95 9.82
C ALA A 29 16.43 -16.15 8.52
N ASN A 30 15.32 -16.42 7.84
CA ASN A 30 14.92 -15.84 6.56
C ASN A 30 14.80 -14.30 6.65
N THR A 31 15.88 -13.56 6.39
CA THR A 31 15.89 -12.09 6.32
C THR A 31 15.04 -11.55 5.16
N GLN A 32 14.65 -12.40 4.21
CA GLN A 32 13.88 -12.05 3.03
C GLN A 32 12.47 -11.53 3.34
N VAL A 33 11.80 -12.07 4.36
CA VAL A 33 10.38 -11.78 4.66
C VAL A 33 10.15 -10.31 5.06
N ASN A 34 11.12 -9.67 5.71
CA ASN A 34 11.02 -8.24 6.02
C ASN A 34 11.30 -7.33 4.81
N ASN A 35 12.17 -7.77 3.90
CA ASN A 35 12.53 -6.99 2.71
C ASN A 35 11.34 -6.88 1.75
N ASP A 36 10.62 -7.97 1.50
CA ASP A 36 9.49 -7.97 0.56
C ASP A 36 8.33 -7.09 1.07
N ARG A 37 8.02 -7.15 2.38
CA ARG A 37 7.01 -6.28 2.98
C ARG A 37 7.40 -4.81 2.90
N GLU A 38 8.65 -4.48 3.24
CA GLU A 38 9.13 -3.10 3.18
C GLU A 38 9.14 -2.57 1.75
N ALA A 39 9.55 -3.39 0.78
CA ALA A 39 9.50 -3.07 -0.64
C ALA A 39 8.06 -2.76 -1.09
N LEU A 40 7.07 -3.58 -0.69
CA LEU A 40 5.65 -3.33 -1.00
C LEU A 40 5.13 -2.06 -0.32
N VAL A 41 5.50 -1.78 0.93
CA VAL A 41 5.14 -0.52 1.61
C VAL A 41 5.71 0.69 0.85
N ASN A 42 6.95 0.61 0.40
CA ASN A 42 7.58 1.68 -0.38
C ASN A 42 6.95 1.82 -1.78
N ALA A 43 6.62 0.71 -2.44
CA ALA A 43 5.88 0.71 -3.70
C ALA A 43 4.49 1.35 -3.53
N THR A 44 3.79 1.04 -2.42
CA THR A 44 2.49 1.64 -2.08
C THR A 44 2.60 3.15 -1.91
N ARG A 45 3.63 3.63 -1.19
CA ARG A 45 3.89 5.08 -1.05
C ARG A 45 4.11 5.75 -2.40
N GLY A 46 4.86 5.09 -3.30
CA GLY A 46 5.06 5.54 -4.67
C GLY A 46 3.77 5.61 -5.47
N ALA A 47 2.96 4.55 -5.42
CA ALA A 47 1.67 4.47 -6.10
C ALA A 47 0.67 5.53 -5.59
N VAL A 48 0.60 5.74 -4.27
CA VAL A 48 -0.21 6.82 -3.69
C VAL A 48 0.24 8.17 -4.24
N ASN A 49 1.55 8.45 -4.29
CA ASN A 49 2.04 9.71 -4.84
C ASN A 49 1.65 9.89 -6.32
N MET A 50 1.65 8.82 -7.12
CA MET A 50 1.21 8.85 -8.52
C MET A 50 -0.30 9.10 -8.67
N VAL A 51 -1.12 8.66 -7.70
CA VAL A 51 -2.55 8.91 -7.70
C VAL A 51 -2.86 10.36 -7.31
N ILE A 52 -2.26 10.83 -6.21
CA ILE A 52 -2.57 12.16 -5.69
C ILE A 52 -2.08 13.30 -6.60
N THR A 53 -1.13 13.05 -7.51
CA THR A 53 -0.76 14.03 -8.54
C THR A 53 -1.91 14.38 -9.48
N ASP A 54 -2.91 13.51 -9.60
CA ASP A 54 -4.07 13.72 -10.48
C ASP A 54 -5.21 14.48 -9.80
N HIS A 55 -5.11 14.88 -8.51
CA HIS A 55 -6.25 15.44 -7.77
C HIS A 55 -6.89 16.67 -8.44
N HIS A 56 -6.10 17.61 -8.97
CA HIS A 56 -6.64 18.74 -9.73
C HIS A 56 -7.30 18.32 -11.06
N VAL A 57 -6.83 17.22 -11.66
CA VAL A 57 -7.45 16.66 -12.87
C VAL A 57 -8.79 16.03 -12.51
N TYR A 58 -8.89 15.32 -11.37
CA TYR A 58 -10.16 14.79 -10.86
C TYR A 58 -11.19 15.90 -10.64
N GLN A 59 -10.80 16.99 -9.97
CA GLN A 59 -11.66 18.15 -9.75
C GLN A 59 -12.21 18.72 -11.07
N LYS A 60 -11.31 18.98 -12.04
CA LYS A 60 -11.69 19.53 -13.35
C LYS A 60 -12.55 18.57 -14.15
N ALA A 61 -12.24 17.28 -14.14
CA ALA A 61 -13.02 16.26 -14.83
C ALA A 61 -14.44 16.14 -14.26
N LEU A 62 -14.64 16.27 -12.94
CA LEU A 62 -15.97 16.30 -12.32
C LEU A 62 -16.79 17.51 -12.74
N ALA A 63 -16.15 18.67 -12.96
CA ALA A 63 -16.82 19.87 -13.45
C ALA A 63 -17.06 19.86 -14.97
N SER A 64 -16.55 18.86 -15.69
CA SER A 64 -16.61 18.78 -17.15
C SER A 64 -17.68 17.81 -17.63
N GLU A 65 -18.22 18.07 -18.82
CA GLU A 65 -19.11 17.15 -19.52
C GLU A 65 -18.42 15.82 -19.82
N THR A 66 -19.22 14.75 -19.92
CA THR A 66 -18.71 13.43 -20.28
C THR A 66 -18.13 13.44 -21.69
N SER A 67 -16.87 13.06 -21.79
CA SER A 67 -16.13 12.92 -23.05
C SER A 67 -15.37 11.60 -23.07
N GLU A 68 -14.89 11.19 -24.23
CA GLU A 68 -14.05 9.98 -24.34
C GLU A 68 -12.76 10.10 -23.52
N VAL A 69 -12.22 11.31 -23.37
CA VAL A 69 -11.07 11.58 -22.49
C VAL A 69 -11.44 11.36 -21.03
N LYS A 70 -12.61 11.86 -20.59
CA LYS A 70 -13.08 11.63 -19.22
C LYS A 70 -13.33 10.14 -18.97
N LYS A 71 -13.94 9.42 -19.91
CA LYS A 71 -14.12 7.96 -19.79
C LYS A 71 -12.78 7.23 -19.65
N ALA A 72 -11.80 7.53 -20.50
CA ALA A 72 -10.46 6.96 -20.40
C ALA A 72 -9.81 7.27 -19.04
N MET A 73 -10.04 8.47 -18.50
CA MET A 73 -9.58 8.85 -17.17
C MET A 73 -10.28 8.05 -16.06
N ILE A 74 -11.59 7.76 -16.18
CA ILE A 74 -12.31 6.90 -15.23
C ILE A 74 -11.69 5.51 -15.21
N TYR A 75 -11.50 4.86 -16.36
CA TYR A 75 -10.86 3.55 -16.44
C TYR A 75 -9.44 3.58 -15.86
N SER A 76 -8.61 4.55 -16.25
CA SER A 76 -7.25 4.68 -15.71
C SER A 76 -7.25 4.83 -14.19
N THR A 77 -8.23 5.55 -13.63
CA THR A 77 -8.34 5.75 -12.18
C THR A 77 -8.81 4.48 -11.46
N LEU A 78 -9.70 3.69 -12.08
CA LEU A 78 -10.09 2.37 -11.56
C LEU A 78 -8.88 1.42 -11.51
N GLU A 79 -8.05 1.38 -12.56
CA GLU A 79 -6.82 0.57 -12.56
C GLU A 79 -5.83 1.03 -11.48
N LYS A 80 -5.67 2.34 -11.29
CA LYS A 80 -4.83 2.89 -10.20
C LYS A 80 -5.39 2.51 -8.82
N ALA A 81 -6.70 2.56 -8.63
CA ALA A 81 -7.34 2.11 -7.39
C ALA A 81 -7.14 0.60 -7.18
N ASP A 82 -7.18 -0.20 -8.24
CA ASP A 82 -6.92 -1.63 -8.18
C ASP A 82 -5.49 -1.95 -7.71
N ILE A 83 -4.50 -1.21 -8.20
CA ILE A 83 -3.11 -1.31 -7.76
C ILE A 83 -3.00 -1.02 -6.26
N LEU A 84 -3.64 0.05 -5.78
CA LEU A 84 -3.63 0.40 -4.36
C LEU A 84 -4.29 -0.69 -3.50
N ARG A 85 -5.46 -1.20 -3.94
CA ARG A 85 -6.16 -2.31 -3.27
C ARG A 85 -5.30 -3.56 -3.20
N THR A 86 -4.66 -3.90 -4.31
CA THR A 86 -3.79 -5.09 -4.43
C THR A 86 -2.60 -4.96 -3.49
N PHE A 87 -1.91 -3.83 -3.48
CA PHE A 87 -0.79 -3.62 -2.55
C PHE A 87 -1.21 -3.66 -1.09
N GLU A 88 -2.33 -3.04 -0.73
CA GLU A 88 -2.84 -3.10 0.65
C GLU A 88 -3.15 -4.54 1.07
N THR A 89 -3.77 -5.32 0.17
CA THR A 89 -4.11 -6.73 0.39
C THR A 89 -2.87 -7.61 0.51
N GLU A 90 -1.89 -7.47 -0.39
CA GLU A 90 -0.66 -8.26 -0.41
C GLU A 90 0.24 -7.96 0.79
N ILE A 91 0.28 -6.71 1.26
CA ILE A 91 1.04 -6.37 2.47
C ILE A 91 0.43 -7.07 3.70
N GLY A 92 -0.91 -7.04 3.84
CA GLY A 92 -1.63 -7.65 4.95
C GLY A 92 -1.20 -7.15 6.34
N LYS A 93 -1.55 -7.92 7.39
CA LYS A 93 -1.25 -7.61 8.81
C LYS A 93 -1.67 -6.20 9.21
N ASP A 94 -2.96 -5.92 9.03
CA ASP A 94 -3.61 -4.66 9.42
C ASP A 94 -3.01 -3.39 8.79
N PHE A 95 -2.24 -3.54 7.71
CA PHE A 95 -1.77 -2.39 6.95
C PHE A 95 -2.95 -1.73 6.24
N VAL A 96 -3.07 -0.42 6.44
CA VAL A 96 -4.05 0.44 5.79
C VAL A 96 -3.35 1.69 5.30
N ILE A 97 -3.53 2.01 4.01
CA ILE A 97 -2.81 3.08 3.31
C ILE A 97 -2.87 4.40 4.08
N GLU A 98 -4.08 4.77 4.54
CA GLU A 98 -4.36 6.07 5.15
C GLU A 98 -3.61 6.35 6.46
N GLU A 99 -3.16 5.33 7.20
CA GLU A 99 -2.44 5.54 8.46
C GLU A 99 -1.03 6.10 8.24
N SER A 100 -0.48 5.94 7.04
CA SER A 100 0.83 6.47 6.68
C SER A 100 0.79 7.86 6.05
N LEU A 101 -0.41 8.41 5.83
CA LEU A 101 -0.60 9.65 5.10
C LEU A 101 -0.79 10.83 6.05
N ASN A 102 -0.13 11.94 5.73
CA ASN A 102 -0.52 13.21 6.30
C ASN A 102 -1.86 13.67 5.70
N THR A 103 -2.49 14.65 6.32
CA THR A 103 -3.83 15.07 5.93
C THR A 103 -3.92 15.60 4.52
N ARG A 104 -2.93 16.38 4.05
CA ARG A 104 -2.95 16.87 2.66
C ARG A 104 -2.99 15.71 1.68
N LYS A 105 -2.12 14.71 1.85
CA LYS A 105 -2.12 13.52 1.00
C LYS A 105 -3.42 12.72 1.10
N LEU A 106 -4.00 12.64 2.30
CA LEU A 106 -5.30 11.97 2.49
C LEU A 106 -6.44 12.70 1.77
N ASN A 107 -6.43 14.04 1.81
CA ASN A 107 -7.37 14.88 1.06
C ASN A 107 -7.22 14.69 -0.46
N ASP A 108 -5.99 14.69 -0.96
CA ASP A 108 -5.71 14.52 -2.38
C ASP A 108 -6.09 13.10 -2.85
N LEU A 109 -5.88 12.08 -2.01
CA LEU A 109 -6.31 10.71 -2.28
C LEU A 109 -7.84 10.57 -2.22
N CYS A 110 -8.50 11.32 -1.33
CA CYS A 110 -9.95 11.37 -1.25
C CYS A 110 -10.62 11.91 -2.53
N TRP A 111 -9.96 12.80 -3.27
CA TRP A 111 -10.44 13.21 -4.60
C TRP A 111 -10.53 12.07 -5.60
N MET A 112 -9.64 11.07 -5.54
CA MET A 112 -9.74 9.87 -6.37
C MET A 112 -11.03 9.09 -6.08
N ALA A 113 -11.33 8.85 -4.80
CA ALA A 113 -12.54 8.13 -4.41
C ALA A 113 -13.81 8.88 -4.83
N LYS A 114 -13.85 10.19 -4.60
CA LYS A 114 -14.95 11.05 -5.02
C LYS A 114 -15.14 11.03 -6.54
N PHE A 115 -14.05 11.09 -7.30
CA PHE A 115 -14.09 11.00 -8.76
C PHE A 115 -14.74 9.71 -9.21
N ILE A 116 -14.23 8.55 -8.76
CA ILE A 116 -14.77 7.23 -9.11
C ILE A 116 -16.27 7.13 -8.73
N ARG A 117 -16.65 7.58 -7.52
CA ARG A 117 -18.04 7.50 -7.06
C ARG A 117 -18.98 8.35 -7.92
N GLN A 118 -18.61 9.60 -8.20
CA GLN A 118 -19.47 10.51 -8.95
C GLN A 118 -19.52 10.18 -10.44
N SER A 119 -18.46 9.58 -11.00
CA SER A 119 -18.38 9.21 -12.40
C SER A 119 -18.86 7.79 -12.72
N LYS A 120 -19.24 6.99 -11.71
CA LYS A 120 -19.64 5.58 -11.88
C LYS A 120 -20.71 5.37 -12.96
N ASN A 121 -21.71 6.25 -13.00
CA ASN A 121 -22.84 6.16 -13.93
C ASN A 121 -22.49 6.61 -15.36
N GLU A 122 -21.29 7.15 -15.58
CA GLU A 122 -20.78 7.48 -16.92
C GLU A 122 -20.24 6.24 -17.66
N LEU A 123 -20.10 5.12 -16.94
CA LEU A 123 -19.68 3.83 -17.49
C LEU A 123 -20.88 2.95 -17.88
N PRO A 124 -20.75 2.13 -18.94
CA PRO A 124 -21.72 1.09 -19.25
C PRO A 124 -21.97 0.16 -18.06
N SER A 125 -23.20 -0.33 -17.90
CA SER A 125 -23.57 -1.21 -16.77
C SER A 125 -22.71 -2.49 -16.69
N LYS A 126 -22.25 -3.00 -17.84
CA LYS A 126 -21.32 -4.14 -17.89
C LYS A 126 -20.02 -3.85 -17.14
N ASP A 127 -19.47 -2.65 -17.34
CA ASP A 127 -18.18 -2.27 -16.75
C ASP A 127 -18.35 -1.96 -15.27
N GLN A 128 -19.51 -1.43 -14.87
CA GLN A 128 -19.86 -1.30 -13.45
C GLN A 128 -19.85 -2.64 -12.70
N THR A 129 -20.29 -3.72 -13.37
CA THR A 129 -20.22 -5.09 -12.83
C THR A 129 -18.79 -5.61 -12.78
N ILE A 130 -17.99 -5.39 -13.83
CA ILE A 130 -16.58 -5.83 -13.90
C ILE A 130 -15.77 -5.21 -12.76
N TYR A 131 -15.98 -3.92 -12.48
CA TYR A 131 -15.25 -3.19 -11.45
C TYR A 131 -15.96 -3.13 -10.09
N SER A 132 -16.96 -3.99 -9.85
CA SER A 132 -17.80 -3.96 -8.65
C SER A 132 -17.02 -4.06 -7.34
N ASP A 133 -15.99 -4.90 -7.30
CA ASP A 133 -15.11 -5.05 -6.12
C ASP A 133 -14.29 -3.78 -5.86
N ILE A 134 -13.84 -3.09 -6.92
CA ILE A 134 -13.11 -1.81 -6.78
C ILE A 134 -14.06 -0.72 -6.28
N PHE A 135 -15.28 -0.64 -6.83
CA PHE A 135 -16.29 0.30 -6.35
C PHE A 135 -16.65 0.08 -4.88
N THR A 136 -16.67 -1.16 -4.43
CA THR A 136 -16.93 -1.50 -3.02
C THR A 136 -15.77 -1.06 -2.14
N TRP A 137 -14.55 -1.48 -2.48
CA TRP A 137 -13.35 -1.12 -1.73
C TRP A 137 -13.15 0.39 -1.65
N ILE A 138 -13.29 1.11 -2.77
CA ILE A 138 -13.12 2.57 -2.77
C ILE A 138 -14.22 3.29 -1.98
N GLY A 139 -15.45 2.75 -1.98
CA GLY A 139 -16.54 3.29 -1.19
C GLY A 139 -16.27 3.18 0.31
N GLU A 140 -15.77 2.04 0.78
CA GLU A 140 -15.35 1.83 2.17
C GLU A 140 -14.20 2.76 2.57
N LYS A 141 -13.20 2.88 1.68
CA LYS A 141 -12.06 3.79 1.85
C LYS A 141 -12.49 5.24 1.93
N GLU A 142 -13.39 5.70 1.05
CA GLU A 142 -13.90 7.07 1.07
C GLU A 142 -14.51 7.41 2.44
N GLN A 143 -15.33 6.50 3.01
CA GLN A 143 -15.92 6.72 4.33
C GLN A 143 -14.85 6.83 5.43
N SER A 144 -13.84 5.95 5.42
CA SER A 144 -12.69 6.00 6.36
C SER A 144 -11.95 7.33 6.25
N TRP A 145 -11.63 7.75 5.02
CA TRP A 145 -10.86 8.96 4.75
C TRP A 145 -11.64 10.22 5.12
N LEU A 146 -12.92 10.32 4.73
CA LEU A 146 -13.79 11.44 5.11
C LEU A 146 -13.92 11.56 6.63
N LYS A 147 -14.05 10.43 7.35
CA LYS A 147 -14.06 10.41 8.82
C LYS A 147 -12.77 10.99 9.40
N LYS A 148 -11.60 10.51 8.94
CA LYS A 148 -10.29 11.01 9.37
C LYS A 148 -10.10 12.51 9.07
N LEU A 149 -10.51 12.97 7.89
CA LEU A 149 -10.45 14.39 7.51
C LEU A 149 -11.34 15.25 8.41
N ASN A 150 -12.56 14.81 8.71
CA ASN A 150 -13.49 15.49 9.61
C ASN A 150 -12.99 15.54 11.06
N GLN A 151 -12.21 14.55 11.50
CA GLN A 151 -11.60 14.55 12.83
C GLN A 151 -10.36 15.44 12.92
N SER A 152 -9.67 15.66 11.80
CA SER A 152 -8.37 16.35 11.78
C SER A 152 -8.47 17.85 11.51
N TYR A 153 -9.55 18.34 10.87
CA TYR A 153 -9.65 19.75 10.42
C TYR A 153 -11.05 20.34 10.57
N SER A 154 -11.08 21.65 10.84
CA SER A 154 -12.24 22.50 10.57
C SER A 154 -12.44 22.64 9.05
N LYS A 155 -13.67 22.90 8.57
CA LYS A 155 -14.01 22.91 7.12
C LYS A 155 -13.23 23.94 6.28
N ASP A 156 -12.52 24.87 6.92
CA ASP A 156 -11.96 26.06 6.26
C ASP A 156 -10.45 25.97 5.99
N GLU A 157 -9.74 25.02 6.60
CA GLU A 157 -8.28 24.91 6.53
C GLU A 157 -7.73 24.29 5.24
N LEU A 158 -8.56 23.53 4.50
CA LEU A 158 -8.18 22.92 3.22
C LEU A 158 -8.63 23.74 2.00
N GLY A 159 -9.34 24.84 2.20
CA GLY A 159 -9.69 25.79 1.12
C GLY A 159 -10.53 25.16 0.01
N GLU A 160 -10.36 25.64 -1.23
CA GLU A 160 -11.10 25.15 -2.42
C GLU A 160 -10.78 23.68 -2.77
N ASP A 161 -9.62 23.19 -2.33
CA ASP A 161 -9.15 21.83 -2.61
C ASP A 161 -9.67 20.76 -1.63
N ASP A 162 -10.60 21.11 -0.74
CA ASP A 162 -11.19 20.16 0.21
C ASP A 162 -12.10 19.13 -0.51
N CYS A 163 -11.71 17.85 -0.47
CA CYS A 163 -12.46 16.77 -1.11
C CYS A 163 -13.88 16.61 -0.55
N ARG A 164 -14.15 17.10 0.68
CA ARG A 164 -15.44 16.98 1.37
C ARG A 164 -16.53 17.92 0.81
N LYS A 165 -16.14 18.90 0.00
CA LYS A 165 -17.07 19.89 -0.58
C LYS A 165 -17.99 19.34 -1.65
#